data_AF-A0A1V5J1J5-F1
#
_entry.id   AF-A0A1V5J1J5-F1
#
_cell.length_a   1.000
_cell.length_b   1.000
_cell.length_c   1.000
_cell.angle_alpha   90.00
_cell.angle_beta   90.00
_cell.angle_gamma   90.00
#
_symmetry.space_group_name_H-M   'P 1'
#
loop_
_entity.id
_entity.type
_entity.pdbx_description
1 polymer ?
#
loop_
_entity_poly.entity_id
_entity_poly.type
_entity_poly.pdbx_seq_one_letter_code
_entity_poly.pdbx_strand_id
1 'polypeptide(L)'
;MSSEYYVRQAKAQYLDNPDERVDVVVFGHTHVPTCREMGDGKYYLNDGTWIDHNTDYPDATCTFAVITTGDKDTAALYRFTRDGSVIDIGAGVGK
;
A
#
# COMPACT_ATOMS: atom_id res chain seq x y z
N MET A 1 -12.11 11.76 -1.99
CA MET A 1 -11.76 11.63 -0.56
C MET A 1 -10.23 11.58 -0.46
N SER A 2 -9.61 12.09 0.61
CA SER A 2 -8.14 12.14 0.69
C SER A 2 -7.52 10.77 1.03
N SER A 3 -6.27 10.53 0.63
CA SER A 3 -5.50 9.33 1.01
C SER A 3 -5.49 9.11 2.54
N GLU A 4 -5.41 10.21 3.31
CA GLU A 4 -5.42 10.18 4.78
C GLU A 4 -6.74 9.69 5.38
N TYR A 5 -7.86 9.81 4.66
CA TYR A 5 -9.12 9.22 5.11
C TYR A 5 -9.00 7.69 5.17
N TYR A 6 -8.47 7.06 4.12
CA TYR A 6 -8.34 5.60 4.04
C TYR A 6 -7.35 5.04 5.06
N VAL A 7 -6.25 5.75 5.30
CA VAL A 7 -5.30 5.40 6.37
C VAL A 7 -6.01 5.36 7.74
N ARG A 8 -6.80 6.39 8.06
CA ARG A 8 -7.55 6.44 9.32
C ARG A 8 -8.61 5.35 9.41
N GLN A 9 -9.27 5.00 8.31
CA GLN A 9 -10.23 3.90 8.28
C GLN A 9 -9.55 2.53 8.48
N ALA A 10 -8.41 2.30 7.85
CA ALA A 10 -7.62 1.07 8.06
C ALA A 10 -7.21 0.92 9.52
N LYS A 11 -6.80 2.01 10.18
CA LYS A 11 -6.50 2.01 11.61
C LYS A 11 -7.73 1.70 12.46
N ALA A 12 -8.77 2.51 12.33
CA ALA A 12 -9.93 2.43 13.21
C ALA A 12 -10.71 1.12 13.09
N GLN A 13 -10.81 0.57 11.88
CA GLN A 13 -11.62 -0.63 11.62
C GLN A 13 -10.84 -1.93 11.81
N TYR A 14 -9.52 -1.91 11.63
CA TYR A 14 -8.71 -3.13 11.59
C TYR A 14 -7.49 -3.07 12.51
N LEU A 15 -6.54 -2.16 12.28
CA LEU A 15 -5.24 -2.22 12.98
C LEU A 15 -5.33 -1.92 14.49
N ASP A 16 -6.18 -0.97 14.88
CA ASP A 16 -6.39 -0.57 16.27
C ASP A 16 -7.66 -1.19 16.86
N ASN A 17 -8.40 -1.99 16.07
CA ASN A 17 -9.61 -2.65 16.51
C ASN A 17 -9.26 -3.93 17.32
N PRO A 18 -9.61 -4.01 18.62
CA PRO A 18 -9.27 -5.17 19.45
C PRO A 18 -9.97 -6.47 19.04
N ASP A 19 -11.05 -6.38 18.26
CA ASP A 19 -11.78 -7.55 17.74
C ASP A 19 -11.14 -8.13 16.48
N GLU A 20 -10.22 -7.40 15.85
CA GLU A 20 -9.50 -7.81 14.64
C GLU A 20 -8.09 -8.32 14.98
N ARG A 21 -7.57 -9.22 14.14
CA ARG A 21 -6.24 -9.83 14.31
C ARG A 21 -5.49 -9.84 12.99
N VAL A 22 -5.12 -8.64 12.54
CA VAL A 22 -4.41 -8.44 11.28
C VAL A 22 -3.21 -7.53 11.48
N ASP A 23 -2.12 -7.87 10.81
CA ASP A 23 -0.90 -7.05 10.79
C ASP A 23 -0.82 -6.19 9.52
N VAL A 24 -1.44 -6.62 8.42
CA VAL A 24 -1.41 -5.90 7.14
C VAL A 24 -2.82 -5.65 6.63
N VAL A 25 -3.13 -4.39 6.34
CA VAL A 25 -4.39 -3.99 5.68
C VAL A 25 -4.08 -3.45 4.30
N VAL A 26 -4.70 -4.04 3.27
CA VAL A 26 -4.57 -3.60 1.88
C VAL A 26 -5.91 -3.09 1.38
N PHE A 27 -5.94 -1.83 0.96
CA PHE A 27 -7.06 -1.26 0.21
C PHE A 27 -6.65 -1.00 -1.25
N GLY A 28 -7.65 -0.67 -2.06
CA GLY A 28 -7.46 -0.11 -3.41
C GLY A 28 -8.24 1.19 -3.55
N HIS A 29 -9.03 1.32 -4.63
CA HIS A 29 -10.00 2.40 -4.87
C HIS A 29 -9.44 3.78 -5.23
N THR A 30 -8.43 4.30 -4.52
CA THR A 30 -7.82 5.60 -4.88
C THR A 30 -6.96 5.51 -6.14
N HIS A 31 -6.51 4.29 -6.48
CA HIS A 31 -5.53 3.99 -7.52
C HIS A 31 -4.14 4.61 -7.27
N VAL A 32 -3.96 5.32 -6.15
CA VAL A 32 -2.69 5.94 -5.74
C VAL A 32 -1.97 4.97 -4.81
N PRO A 33 -0.84 4.37 -5.23
CA PRO A 33 -0.08 3.46 -4.38
C PRO A 33 0.33 4.18 -3.09
N THR A 34 0.29 3.50 -1.95
CA THR A 34 0.74 4.06 -0.66
C THR A 34 1.17 2.93 0.25
N CYS A 35 2.36 2.99 0.84
CA CYS A 35 2.80 2.02 1.84
C CYS A 35 3.23 2.75 3.10
N ARG A 36 2.63 2.41 4.23
CA ARG A 36 2.95 3.02 5.53
C ARG A 36 3.15 1.93 6.57
N GLU A 37 4.34 1.91 7.15
CA GLU A 37 4.57 1.21 8.42
C GLU A 37 3.88 1.99 9.54
N MET A 38 3.08 1.31 10.34
CA MET A 38 2.27 1.89 11.41
C MET A 38 2.86 1.66 12.81
N GLY A 39 4.06 1.06 12.88
CA GLY A 39 4.67 0.58 14.12
C GLY A 39 4.24 -0.85 14.45
N ASP A 40 5.01 -1.50 15.34
CA ASP A 40 4.75 -2.85 15.84
C ASP A 40 4.60 -3.94 14.75
N GLY A 41 5.13 -3.69 13.54
CA GLY A 41 4.95 -4.62 12.42
C GLY A 41 3.64 -4.51 11.68
N LYS A 42 2.83 -3.51 11.99
CA LYS A 42 1.58 -3.26 11.30
C LYS A 42 1.80 -2.39 10.06
N TYR A 43 1.08 -2.71 8.99
CA TYR A 43 1.17 -2.01 7.72
C TYR A 43 -0.21 -1.64 7.18
N TYR A 44 -0.26 -0.49 6.54
CA TYR A 44 -1.34 -0.13 5.62
C TYR A 44 -0.77 0.04 4.22
N LEU A 45 -1.45 -0.55 3.24
CA LEU A 45 -1.14 -0.39 1.83
C LEU A 45 -2.35 0.04 1.01
N ASN A 46 -2.08 0.83 -0.02
CA ASN A 46 -2.87 0.91 -1.22
C ASN A 46 -2.03 0.37 -2.38
N ASP A 47 -2.52 -0.65 -3.10
CA ASP A 47 -1.76 -1.30 -4.17
C ASP A 47 -1.71 -0.48 -5.47
N GLY A 48 -2.52 0.57 -5.56
CA GLY A 48 -2.53 1.50 -6.69
C GLY A 48 -3.34 0.95 -7.86
N THR A 49 -2.76 0.93 -9.06
CA THR A 49 -3.44 0.43 -10.27
C THR A 49 -2.50 -0.38 -11.16
N TRP A 50 -3.07 -1.44 -11.75
CA TRP A 50 -2.35 -2.29 -12.69
C TRP A 50 -2.29 -1.69 -14.11
N ILE A 51 -3.42 -1.23 -14.66
CA ILE A 51 -3.53 -0.82 -16.08
C ILE A 51 -3.80 0.68 -16.25
N ASP A 52 -4.42 1.34 -15.27
CA ASP A 52 -4.97 2.67 -15.48
C ASP A 52 -3.90 3.76 -15.44
N HIS A 53 -4.10 4.81 -16.24
CA HIS A 53 -3.42 6.07 -16.03
C HIS A 53 -4.02 6.77 -14.82
N ASN A 54 -3.26 6.88 -13.73
CA ASN A 54 -3.71 7.59 -12.55
C ASN A 54 -3.42 9.09 -12.72
N THR A 55 -4.46 9.94 -12.79
CA THR A 55 -4.28 11.40 -12.91
C THR A 55 -3.41 11.99 -11.80
N ASP A 56 -3.48 11.44 -10.59
CA ASP A 56 -2.74 11.91 -9.41
C ASP A 56 -1.32 11.32 -9.34
N TYR A 57 -1.07 10.19 -10.02
CA TYR A 57 0.26 9.60 -10.14
C TYR A 57 0.50 8.97 -11.52
N PRO A 58 0.61 9.79 -12.58
CA PRO A 58 0.48 9.35 -13.98
C PRO A 58 1.57 8.38 -14.43
N ASP A 59 2.72 8.45 -13.77
CA ASP A 59 3.87 7.62 -14.09
C ASP A 59 3.86 6.27 -13.38
N ALA A 60 3.01 6.05 -12.37
CA ALA A 60 2.96 4.84 -11.56
C ALA A 60 1.78 3.94 -11.98
N THR A 61 1.98 3.21 -13.07
CA THR A 61 1.13 2.09 -13.48
C THR A 61 1.84 0.76 -13.21
N CYS A 62 1.13 -0.35 -13.34
CA CYS A 62 1.65 -1.69 -13.05
C CYS A 62 2.17 -1.81 -11.61
N THR A 63 1.52 -1.14 -10.66
CA THR A 63 1.88 -1.18 -9.25
C THR A 63 1.27 -2.41 -8.58
N PHE A 64 1.98 -2.96 -7.60
CA PHE A 64 1.52 -4.12 -6.83
C PHE A 64 2.13 -4.14 -5.44
N ALA A 65 1.41 -4.73 -4.50
CA ALA A 65 1.91 -5.02 -3.16
C ALA A 65 2.62 -6.37 -3.13
N VAL A 66 3.71 -6.44 -2.36
CA VAL A 66 4.36 -7.68 -1.97
C VAL A 66 4.27 -7.77 -0.45
N ILE A 67 3.64 -8.84 0.02
CA ILE A 67 3.52 -9.15 1.44
C ILE A 67 4.32 -10.43 1.67
N THR A 68 5.32 -10.35 2.52
CA THR A 68 6.15 -11.51 2.92
C THR A 68 5.75 -11.90 4.34
N THR A 69 5.25 -13.12 4.49
CA THR A 69 4.79 -13.64 5.78
C THR A 69 5.89 -14.42 6.52
N GLY A 70 5.84 -14.40 7.84
CA GLY A 70 6.82 -15.10 8.70
C GLY A 70 6.52 -14.89 10.18
N ASP A 71 7.55 -14.94 11.03
CA ASP A 71 7.42 -14.58 12.45
C ASP A 71 6.92 -13.14 12.63
N LYS A 72 7.23 -12.28 11.66
CA LYS A 72 6.71 -10.93 11.52
C LYS A 72 6.49 -10.65 10.04
N ASP A 73 5.28 -10.21 9.71
CA ASP A 73 4.95 -9.82 8.34
C ASP A 73 5.70 -8.55 7.93
N THR A 74 6.08 -8.48 6.66
CA THR A 74 6.62 -7.27 6.04
C THR A 74 5.89 -6.99 4.74
N ALA A 75 5.76 -5.72 4.39
CA ALA A 75 5.06 -5.31 3.19
C ALA A 75 5.80 -4.18 2.47
N ALA A 76 5.76 -4.22 1.14
CA ALA A 76 6.35 -3.23 0.27
C ALA A 76 5.50 -3.05 -1.00
N LEU A 77 5.72 -1.92 -1.69
CA LEU A 77 5.09 -1.63 -2.97
C LEU A 77 6.14 -1.61 -4.07
N TYR A 78 5.78 -2.22 -5.18
CA TYR A 78 6.60 -2.29 -6.37
C TYR A 78 5.83 -1.85 -7.60
N ARG A 79 6.57 -1.61 -8.67
CA ARG A 79 6.02 -1.47 -10.02
C ARG A 79 6.83 -2.25 -11.03
N PHE A 80 6.18 -2.72 -12.08
CA PHE A 80 6.88 -3.06 -13.31
C PHE A 80 7.15 -1.80 -14.14
N THR A 81 8.30 -1.77 -14.81
CA THR A 81 8.57 -0.78 -15.85
C THR A 81 8.36 -1.40 -17.24
N ARG A 82 8.40 -0.57 -18.29
CA ARG A 82 8.22 -1.02 -19.67
C ARG A 82 9.30 -1.99 -20.16
N ASP A 83 10.50 -1.96 -19.57
CA ASP A 83 11.58 -2.87 -19.94
C ASP A 83 11.49 -4.23 -19.20
N GLY A 84 10.47 -4.42 -18.36
CA GLY A 84 10.23 -5.63 -17.59
C GLY A 84 10.94 -5.65 -16.23
N SER A 85 11.71 -4.62 -15.87
CA SER A 85 12.30 -4.49 -14.53
C SER A 85 11.25 -4.19 -13.46
N VAL A 86 11.59 -4.54 -12.21
CA VAL A 86 10.80 -4.27 -11.01
C VAL A 86 11.51 -3.18 -10.19
N ILE A 87 10.77 -2.15 -9.78
CA ILE A 87 11.27 -1.06 -8.94
C ILE A 87 10.48 -1.00 -7.64
N ASP A 88 11.18 -0.88 -6.51
CA ASP A 88 10.58 -0.57 -5.20
C ASP A 88 10.14 0.91 -5.17
N ILE A 89 8.86 1.13 -4.92
CA ILE A 89 8.26 2.47 -4.82
C ILE A 89 7.83 2.81 -3.39
N GLY A 90 7.97 1.89 -2.43
CA GLY A 90 7.54 2.09 -1.05
C GLY A 90 8.29 3.21 -0.32
N ALA A 91 9.56 3.45 -0.67
CA ALA A 91 10.37 4.52 -0.08
C ALA A 91 10.06 5.94 -0.62
N GLY A 92 9.28 6.05 -1.70
CA GLY A 92 8.99 7.31 -2.40
C GLY A 92 7.58 7.85 -2.23
N VAL A 93 6.63 7.03 -1.75
CA VAL A 93 5.23 7.46 -1.64
C VAL A 93 4.94 8.02 -0.25
N GLY A 94 5.27 9.30 -0.06
CA GLY A 94 5.09 10.00 1.21
C GLY A 94 5.58 11.44 1.21
N LYS A 95 5.46 12.15 0.07
CA LYS A 95 5.62 13.61 0.00
C LYS A 95 4.37 14.24 -0.59
#